data_AF-A0A7S0ZDA8-F1
#
_entry.id   AF-A0A7S0ZDA8-F1
#
_cell.length_a   1.000
_cell.length_b   1.000
_cell.length_c   1.000
_cell.angle_alpha   90.00
_cell.angle_beta   90.00
_cell.angle_gamma   90.00
#
_symmetry.space_group_name_H-M   'P 1'
#
loop_
_entity.id
_entity.type
_entity.pdbx_description
1 polymer ?
#
loop_
_entity_poly.entity_id
_entity_poly.type
_entity_poly.pdbx_seq_one_letter_code
_entity_poly.pdbx_strand_id
1 'polypeptide(L)'
;MPPPARVRCCCLNDSFWRILAMWALLSEAVHAGRIYLSFLLCFHYFLIGGSYLHCPFFSSRSRTSVRIHIYSLALILRLWNTPHYRSSTQSQDLRNNLRNVAIPTTGVPLSTVLYNRVTTYFFIVFVYPLIQFIISILSTAKQGLHKVSNEFSHRLLSPTDWCHLWQLNCRLSSLHAHKTRDAQYNLENKWTFLVAAKEHGFSVSPWLDVNELVLKHKNEEGGLGVYFFKNATIDGDWIIQSRLYNSTKVAALLPDTAPLSSFRVVTASKRSIPVHLRGVSMTNH
;
A
#
# COMPACT_ATOMS: atom_id res chain seq x y z
N MET A 1 37.82 32.37 57.02
CA MET A 1 37.42 31.13 56.31
C MET A 1 37.70 31.32 54.83
N PRO A 2 38.49 30.45 54.18
CA PRO A 2 38.68 30.53 52.74
C PRO A 2 37.44 30.01 52.01
N PRO A 3 37.13 30.51 50.80
CA PRO A 3 35.99 30.03 50.03
C PRO A 3 36.22 28.59 49.54
N PRO A 4 35.17 27.78 49.35
CA PRO A 4 35.31 26.42 48.87
C PRO A 4 35.91 26.41 47.46
N ALA A 5 36.93 25.57 47.26
CA ALA A 5 37.56 25.33 45.98
C ALA A 5 36.51 24.90 44.96
N ARG A 6 36.36 25.67 43.87
CA ARG A 6 35.58 25.25 42.71
C ARG A 6 36.25 24.02 42.11
N VAL A 7 35.61 22.86 42.29
CA VAL A 7 35.93 21.64 41.55
C VAL A 7 35.78 21.96 40.08
N ARG A 8 36.91 22.11 39.37
CA ARG A 8 36.91 22.15 37.92
C ARG A 8 36.42 20.78 37.46
N CYS A 9 35.18 20.70 36.98
CA CYS A 9 34.76 19.57 36.16
C CYS A 9 35.82 19.38 35.08
N CYS A 10 36.47 18.22 35.07
CA CYS A 10 37.36 17.82 33.99
C CYS A 10 36.61 17.98 32.67
N CYS A 11 36.97 19.00 31.89
CA CYS A 11 36.54 19.14 30.52
C CYS A 11 37.07 17.92 29.77
N LEU A 12 36.21 16.92 29.57
CA LEU A 12 36.45 15.89 28.56
C LEU A 12 36.69 16.64 27.25
N ASN A 13 37.88 16.42 26.67
CA ASN A 13 38.40 17.11 25.50
C ASN A 13 37.37 17.03 24.35
N ASP A 14 37.03 18.14 23.69
CA ASP A 14 36.05 18.19 22.59
C ASP A 14 36.35 17.19 21.47
N SER A 15 37.63 16.87 21.28
CA SER A 15 38.11 15.84 20.35
C SER A 15 37.57 14.45 20.69
N PHE A 16 37.41 14.09 21.97
CA PHE A 16 36.87 12.81 22.41
C PHE A 16 35.40 12.66 22.01
N TRP A 17 34.58 13.70 22.24
CA TRP A 17 33.17 13.70 21.85
C TRP A 17 32.97 13.66 20.34
N ARG A 18 33.82 14.32 19.56
CA ARG A 18 33.82 14.25 18.09
C ARG A 18 34.15 12.84 17.58
N ILE A 19 35.16 12.20 18.16
CA ILE A 19 35.52 10.81 17.82
C ILE A 19 34.36 9.87 18.15
N LEU A 20 33.75 9.99 19.34
CA LEU A 20 32.62 9.15 19.73
C LEU A 20 31.40 9.34 18.81
N ALA A 21 31.11 10.58 18.41
CA ALA A 21 30.04 10.89 17.47
C ALA A 21 30.31 10.31 16.07
N MET A 22 31.56 10.40 15.57
CA MET A 22 31.96 9.76 14.32
C MET A 22 31.80 8.24 14.36
N TRP A 23 32.18 7.59 15.47
CA TRP A 23 32.00 6.15 15.65
C TRP A 23 30.53 5.75 15.67
N ALA A 24 29.68 6.52 16.37
CA ALA A 24 28.23 6.31 16.36
C ALA A 24 27.65 6.43 14.94
N LEU A 25 28.03 7.45 14.17
CA LEU A 25 27.61 7.63 12.79
C LEU A 25 28.06 6.48 11.88
N LEU A 26 29.33 6.07 12.01
CA LEU A 26 29.86 4.95 11.24
C LEU A 26 29.12 3.65 11.57
N SER A 27 28.86 3.41 12.86
CA SER A 27 28.07 2.25 13.31
C SER A 27 26.68 2.27 12.68
N GLU A 28 25.94 3.38 12.74
CA GLU A 28 24.62 3.50 12.12
C GLU A 28 24.65 3.28 10.61
N ALA A 29 25.65 3.83 9.92
CA ALA A 29 25.84 3.63 8.49
C ALA A 29 26.09 2.15 8.14
N VAL A 30 26.93 1.45 8.91
CA VAL A 30 27.17 0.02 8.75
C VAL A 30 25.90 -0.79 9.00
N HIS A 31 25.12 -0.47 10.04
CA HIS A 31 23.86 -1.13 10.34
C HIS A 31 22.83 -0.92 9.22
N ALA A 32 22.65 0.32 8.76
CA ALA A 32 21.78 0.65 7.63
C ALA A 32 22.23 -0.07 6.34
N GLY A 33 23.54 -0.13 6.08
CA GLY A 33 24.11 -0.87 4.96
C GLY A 33 23.80 -2.37 5.02
N ARG A 34 23.91 -2.99 6.21
CA ARG A 34 23.54 -4.41 6.41
C ARG A 34 22.05 -4.66 6.21
N ILE A 35 21.19 -3.74 6.66
CA ILE A 35 19.74 -3.79 6.45
C ILE A 35 19.43 -3.75 4.95
N TYR A 36 20.01 -2.78 4.23
CA TYR A 36 19.82 -2.63 2.80
C TYR A 36 20.34 -3.84 2.01
N LEU A 37 21.54 -4.35 2.33
CA LEU A 37 22.08 -5.56 1.70
C LEU A 37 21.17 -6.77 1.94
N SER A 38 20.66 -6.95 3.16
CA SER A 38 19.73 -8.05 3.48
C SER A 38 18.42 -7.94 2.69
N PHE A 39 17.90 -6.71 2.53
CA PHE A 39 16.76 -6.42 1.67
C PHE A 39 17.04 -6.81 0.22
N LEU A 40 18.16 -6.36 -0.35
CA LEU A 40 18.54 -6.65 -1.73
C LEU A 40 18.69 -8.15 -1.97
N LEU A 41 19.42 -8.86 -1.11
CA LEU A 41 19.64 -10.29 -1.26
C LEU A 41 18.32 -11.08 -1.19
N CYS A 42 17.42 -10.71 -0.28
CA CYS A 42 16.09 -11.33 -0.17
C CYS A 42 15.20 -11.00 -1.38
N PHE A 43 15.19 -9.74 -1.82
CA PHE A 43 14.45 -9.31 -3.00
C PHE A 43 14.91 -10.04 -4.26
N HIS A 44 16.22 -10.08 -4.50
CA HIS A 44 16.80 -10.77 -5.64
C HIS A 44 16.55 -12.27 -5.60
N TYR A 45 16.67 -12.91 -4.42
CA TYR A 45 16.31 -14.32 -4.24
C TYR A 45 14.90 -14.62 -4.73
N PHE A 46 13.91 -13.78 -4.38
CA PHE A 46 12.54 -13.96 -4.87
C PHE A 46 12.35 -13.58 -6.34
N LEU A 47 13.07 -12.56 -6.81
CA LEU A 47 13.01 -12.09 -8.19
C LEU A 47 13.45 -13.16 -9.18
N ILE A 48 14.52 -13.90 -8.86
CA ILE A 48 15.05 -15.00 -9.69
C ILE A 48 14.28 -16.32 -9.53
N GLY A 49 13.18 -16.33 -8.76
CA GLY A 49 12.31 -17.51 -8.63
C GLY A 49 12.53 -18.35 -7.38
N GLY A 50 13.29 -17.88 -6.39
CA GLY A 50 13.49 -18.56 -5.11
C GLY A 50 12.18 -18.91 -4.39
N SER A 51 12.21 -20.01 -3.63
CA SER A 51 11.05 -20.55 -2.92
C SER A 51 10.74 -19.73 -1.67
N TYR A 52 9.46 -19.41 -1.46
CA TYR A 52 9.01 -18.76 -0.23
C TYR A 52 9.30 -19.61 1.02
N LEU A 53 9.09 -20.93 0.93
CA LEU A 53 9.28 -21.85 2.04
C LEU A 53 10.76 -22.01 2.43
N HIS A 54 11.65 -22.01 1.42
CA HIS A 54 13.10 -22.23 1.61
C HIS A 54 13.92 -20.95 1.54
N CYS A 55 13.30 -19.78 1.74
CA CYS A 55 14.02 -18.51 1.75
C CYS A 55 15.01 -18.46 2.93
N PRO A 56 16.33 -18.29 2.69
CA PRO A 56 17.32 -18.27 3.76
C PRO A 56 17.31 -16.95 4.56
N PHE A 57 16.68 -15.91 4.01
CA PHE A 57 16.59 -14.60 4.63
C PHE A 57 15.35 -14.50 5.51
N PHE A 58 15.49 -13.87 6.68
CA PHE A 58 14.37 -13.57 7.58
C PHE A 58 13.51 -14.80 7.92
N SER A 59 14.14 -15.96 8.09
CA SER A 59 13.49 -17.27 8.25
C SER A 59 12.72 -17.43 9.57
N SER A 60 13.06 -16.66 10.59
CA SER A 60 12.38 -16.72 11.89
C SER A 60 10.90 -16.35 11.79
N ARG A 61 10.07 -16.99 12.62
CA ARG A 61 8.60 -16.77 12.62
C ARG A 61 8.24 -15.30 12.87
N SER A 62 8.96 -14.63 13.77
CA SER A 62 8.79 -13.20 14.09
C SER A 62 9.08 -12.26 12.91
N ARG A 63 9.78 -12.73 11.88
CA ARG A 63 10.16 -11.95 10.69
C ARG A 63 9.36 -12.33 9.44
N THR A 64 8.26 -13.07 9.61
CA THR A 64 7.42 -13.50 8.47
C THR A 64 6.83 -12.31 7.71
N SER A 65 6.43 -11.23 8.40
CA SER A 65 5.93 -10.01 7.76
C SER A 65 6.95 -9.40 6.78
N VAL A 66 8.24 -9.44 7.13
CA VAL A 66 9.33 -8.95 6.28
C VAL A 66 9.42 -9.77 4.99
N ARG A 67 9.39 -11.10 5.10
CA ARG A 67 9.41 -11.98 3.91
C ARG A 67 8.21 -11.74 3.01
N ILE A 68 7.00 -11.61 3.58
CA ILE A 68 5.78 -11.31 2.82
C ILE A 68 5.94 -10.00 2.06
N HIS A 69 6.42 -8.95 2.74
CA HIS A 69 6.62 -7.64 2.14
C HIS A 69 7.59 -7.70 0.96
N ILE A 70 8.80 -8.22 1.17
CA ILE A 70 9.85 -8.28 0.13
C ILE A 70 9.42 -9.21 -1.03
N TYR A 71 8.81 -10.36 -0.72
CA TYR A 71 8.24 -11.24 -1.74
C TYR A 71 7.20 -10.50 -2.59
N SER A 72 6.32 -9.71 -1.96
CA SER A 72 5.32 -8.94 -2.68
C SER A 72 5.94 -7.90 -3.62
N LEU A 73 7.06 -7.27 -3.26
CA LEU A 73 7.76 -6.35 -4.15
C LEU A 73 8.31 -7.09 -5.39
N ALA A 74 8.89 -8.28 -5.20
CA ALA A 74 9.37 -9.09 -6.30
C ALA A 74 8.23 -9.53 -7.24
N LEU A 75 7.02 -9.75 -6.72
CA LEU A 75 5.84 -10.09 -7.53
C LEU A 75 5.49 -9.02 -8.57
N ILE A 76 5.75 -7.74 -8.29
CA ILE A 76 5.50 -6.65 -9.27
C ILE A 76 6.21 -6.96 -10.58
N LEU A 77 7.50 -7.32 -10.50
CA LEU A 77 8.33 -7.59 -11.67
C LEU A 77 8.08 -8.98 -12.25
N ARG A 78 7.70 -9.97 -11.43
CA ARG A 78 7.45 -11.34 -11.89
C ARG A 78 6.12 -11.49 -12.62
N LEU A 79 5.10 -10.77 -12.18
CA LEU A 79 3.76 -10.80 -12.78
C LEU A 79 3.59 -9.74 -13.88
N TRP A 80 4.64 -8.95 -14.19
CA TRP A 80 4.56 -7.73 -15.01
C TRP A 80 3.69 -7.86 -16.29
N ASN A 81 3.86 -8.94 -17.04
CA ASN A 81 3.14 -9.21 -18.30
C ASN A 81 2.13 -10.36 -18.18
N THR A 82 1.83 -10.85 -16.98
CA THR A 82 0.84 -11.91 -16.83
C THR A 82 -0.58 -11.35 -16.98
N PRO A 83 -1.54 -12.14 -17.50
CA PRO A 83 -2.95 -11.77 -17.51
C PRO A 83 -3.44 -11.39 -16.11
N HIS A 84 -4.32 -10.39 -16.04
CA HIS A 84 -4.92 -9.90 -14.80
C HIS A 84 -6.45 -9.92 -14.89
N TYR A 85 -7.15 -10.08 -13.77
CA TYR A 85 -8.61 -10.24 -13.76
C TYR A 85 -9.37 -8.91 -14.00
N ARG A 86 -8.71 -7.75 -13.94
CA ARG A 86 -9.32 -6.43 -14.23
C ARG A 86 -8.83 -5.76 -15.51
N SER A 87 -7.77 -6.29 -16.11
CA SER A 87 -7.09 -5.64 -17.24
C SER A 87 -6.27 -6.65 -18.03
N SER A 88 -5.85 -6.28 -19.24
CA SER A 88 -5.05 -7.15 -20.12
C SER A 88 -3.81 -7.74 -19.43
N THR A 89 -3.09 -6.94 -18.65
CA THR A 89 -1.91 -7.38 -17.89
C THR A 89 -1.85 -6.78 -16.49
N GLN A 90 -1.05 -7.39 -15.61
CA GLN A 90 -0.77 -6.86 -14.27
C GLN A 90 -0.20 -5.43 -14.31
N SER A 91 0.76 -5.18 -15.20
CA SER A 91 1.38 -3.86 -15.29
C SER A 91 0.38 -2.78 -15.72
N GLN A 92 -0.59 -3.13 -16.58
CA GLN A 92 -1.67 -2.22 -16.94
C GLN A 92 -2.59 -1.94 -15.75
N ASP A 93 -2.95 -2.95 -14.96
CA ASP A 93 -3.73 -2.77 -13.73
C ASP A 93 -3.02 -1.81 -12.77
N LEU A 94 -1.73 -2.05 -12.52
CA LEU A 94 -0.93 -1.24 -11.60
C LEU A 94 -0.84 0.22 -12.05
N ARG A 95 -0.61 0.47 -13.34
CA ARG A 95 -0.62 1.84 -13.90
C ARG A 95 -1.99 2.49 -13.76
N ASN A 96 -3.06 1.77 -14.08
CA ASN A 96 -4.43 2.29 -13.97
C ASN A 96 -4.80 2.66 -12.53
N ASN A 97 -4.40 1.84 -11.55
CA ASN A 97 -4.68 2.11 -10.14
C ASN A 97 -3.87 3.28 -9.57
N LEU A 98 -2.64 3.47 -10.05
CA LEU A 98 -1.71 4.46 -9.50
C LEU A 98 -1.63 5.77 -10.32
N ARG A 99 -2.40 5.90 -11.41
CA ARG A 99 -2.43 7.13 -12.23
C ARG A 99 -3.04 8.33 -11.52
N ASN A 100 -3.93 8.08 -10.56
CA ASN A 100 -4.60 9.13 -9.78
C ASN A 100 -4.00 9.28 -8.38
N VAL A 101 -2.90 8.59 -8.09
CA VAL A 101 -2.16 8.70 -6.83
C VAL A 101 -0.89 9.50 -7.11
N ALA A 102 -0.82 10.73 -6.64
CA ALA A 102 0.38 11.54 -6.81
C ALA A 102 1.47 11.15 -5.79
N ILE A 103 2.73 11.22 -6.21
CA ILE A 103 3.85 11.28 -5.29
C ILE A 103 3.66 12.55 -4.43
N PRO A 104 3.69 12.44 -3.09
CA PRO A 104 3.45 13.58 -2.22
C PRO A 104 4.28 14.78 -2.62
N THR A 105 3.69 15.98 -2.61
CA THR A 105 4.32 17.28 -2.91
C THR A 105 4.83 17.52 -4.33
N THR A 106 4.79 16.54 -5.25
CA THR A 106 5.30 16.73 -6.62
C THR A 106 4.20 16.85 -7.68
N GLY A 107 2.99 16.35 -7.39
CA GLY A 107 1.91 16.25 -8.38
C GLY A 107 2.16 15.21 -9.46
N VAL A 108 3.31 14.52 -9.44
CA VAL A 108 3.66 13.47 -10.41
C VAL A 108 2.89 12.20 -10.07
N PRO A 109 2.13 11.61 -11.02
CA PRO A 109 1.46 10.33 -10.80
C PRO A 109 2.45 9.21 -10.46
N LEU A 110 2.10 8.37 -9.49
CA LEU A 110 2.91 7.23 -9.09
C LEU A 110 3.00 6.18 -10.21
N SER A 111 2.06 6.18 -11.15
CA SER A 111 2.11 5.37 -12.38
C SER A 111 3.34 5.66 -13.25
N THR A 112 3.96 6.84 -13.14
CA THR A 112 5.16 7.21 -13.91
C THR A 112 6.36 6.30 -13.58
N VAL A 113 6.46 5.88 -12.31
CA VAL A 113 7.49 4.91 -11.85
C VAL A 113 7.25 3.51 -12.44
N LEU A 114 6.00 3.22 -12.78
CA LEU A 114 5.54 1.92 -13.29
C LEU A 114 5.44 1.89 -14.82
N TYR A 115 6.17 2.77 -15.50
CA TYR A 115 6.15 2.87 -16.95
C TYR A 115 6.62 1.56 -17.60
N ASN A 116 7.75 1.03 -17.16
CA ASN A 116 8.28 -0.25 -17.62
C ASN A 116 8.93 -1.05 -16.48
N ARG A 117 9.26 -2.31 -16.76
CA ARG A 117 9.84 -3.22 -15.77
C ARG A 117 11.20 -2.75 -15.25
N VAL A 118 12.01 -2.11 -16.08
CA VAL A 118 13.36 -1.62 -15.73
C VAL A 118 13.30 -0.44 -14.78
N THR A 119 12.48 0.57 -15.11
CA THR A 119 12.23 1.74 -14.26
C THR A 119 11.66 1.35 -12.90
N THR A 120 10.73 0.40 -12.88
CA THR A 120 10.18 -0.15 -11.63
C THR A 120 11.24 -0.86 -10.81
N TYR A 121 12.08 -1.69 -11.46
CA TYR A 121 13.19 -2.36 -10.78
C TYR A 121 14.17 -1.36 -10.17
N PHE A 122 14.59 -0.35 -10.93
CA PHE A 122 15.48 0.71 -10.44
C PHE A 122 14.87 1.44 -9.25
N PHE A 123 13.57 1.73 -9.31
CA PHE A 123 12.87 2.34 -8.19
C PHE A 123 12.88 1.47 -6.94
N ILE A 124 12.53 0.18 -7.05
CA ILE A 124 12.48 -0.73 -5.89
C ILE A 124 13.88 -0.92 -5.27
N VAL A 125 14.91 -1.00 -6.10
CA VAL A 125 16.29 -1.28 -5.64
C VAL A 125 16.94 -0.02 -5.06
N PHE A 126 16.79 1.15 -5.68
CA PHE A 126 17.54 2.35 -5.29
C PHE A 126 16.67 3.43 -4.68
N VAL A 127 15.62 3.85 -5.39
CA VAL A 127 14.84 5.04 -5.01
C VAL A 127 14.00 4.78 -3.76
N TYR A 128 13.33 3.64 -3.68
CA TYR A 128 12.49 3.27 -2.55
C TYR A 128 13.30 3.18 -1.24
N PRO A 129 14.43 2.43 -1.16
CA PRO A 129 15.26 2.41 0.03
C PRO A 129 15.84 3.78 0.39
N LEU A 130 16.25 4.58 -0.61
CA LEU A 130 16.73 5.94 -0.36
C LEU A 130 15.65 6.82 0.28
N ILE A 131 14.41 6.77 -0.24
CA ILE A 131 13.28 7.49 0.35
C ILE A 131 13.05 7.04 1.80
N GLN A 132 13.03 5.73 2.06
CA GLN A 132 12.84 5.24 3.43
C GLN A 132 13.97 5.67 4.37
N PHE A 133 15.20 5.72 3.87
CA PHE A 133 16.35 6.19 4.66
C PHE A 133 16.25 7.68 4.98
N ILE A 134 15.94 8.53 3.99
CA ILE A 134 15.73 9.97 4.19
C ILE A 134 14.62 10.21 5.21
N ILE A 135 13.47 9.53 5.06
CA ILE A 135 12.36 9.67 6.00
C ILE A 135 12.76 9.22 7.41
N SER A 136 13.59 8.17 7.54
CA SER A 136 14.09 7.69 8.83
C SER A 136 15.00 8.71 9.53
N ILE A 137 15.84 9.43 8.78
CA ILE A 137 16.65 10.53 9.30
C ILE A 137 15.73 11.66 9.78
N LEU A 138 14.76 12.06 8.95
CA LEU A 138 13.85 13.16 9.28
C LEU A 138 12.97 12.83 10.51
N SER A 139 12.48 11.60 10.64
CA SER A 139 11.63 11.20 11.78
C SER A 139 12.39 11.04 13.09
N THR A 140 13.69 10.73 13.02
CA THR A 140 14.56 10.55 14.21
C THR A 140 15.41 11.77 14.53
N ALA A 141 15.34 12.85 13.74
CA ALA A 141 16.14 14.06 13.92
C ALA A 141 16.10 14.64 15.35
N LYS A 142 14.95 14.56 16.02
CA LYS A 142 14.79 15.02 17.43
C LYS A 142 15.12 13.96 18.49
N GLN A 143 15.25 12.69 18.09
CA GLN A 143 15.44 11.54 18.99
C GLN A 143 16.88 11.04 19.03
N GLY A 144 17.72 11.49 18.09
CA GLY A 144 19.13 11.16 17.97
C GLY A 144 19.42 10.18 16.83
N LEU A 145 20.59 10.34 16.21
CA LEU A 145 21.00 9.59 15.01
C LEU A 145 21.18 8.08 15.25
N HIS A 146 21.44 7.67 16.49
CA HIS A 146 21.57 6.26 16.89
C HIS A 146 20.27 5.43 16.74
N LYS A 147 19.15 6.06 16.37
CA LYS A 147 17.87 5.37 16.10
C LYS A 147 17.56 5.25 14.60
N VAL A 148 18.38 5.86 13.74
CA VAL A 148 18.13 5.93 12.29
C VAL A 148 18.08 4.53 11.70
N SER A 149 19.04 3.66 12.02
CA SER A 149 19.09 2.29 11.48
C SER A 149 17.87 1.46 11.89
N ASN A 150 17.38 1.59 13.12
CA ASN A 150 16.19 0.89 13.59
C ASN A 150 14.93 1.37 12.89
N GLU A 151 14.76 2.68 12.74
CA GLU A 151 13.63 3.25 12.01
C GLU A 151 13.69 2.88 10.51
N PHE A 152 14.88 2.91 9.92
CA PHE A 152 15.10 2.49 8.54
C PHE A 152 14.78 1.01 8.33
N SER A 153 15.22 0.15 9.26
CA SER A 153 14.86 -1.27 9.29
C SER A 153 13.35 -1.46 9.31
N HIS A 154 12.64 -0.75 10.19
CA HIS A 154 11.18 -0.84 10.28
C HIS A 154 10.50 -0.40 8.97
N ARG A 155 10.86 0.77 8.44
CA ARG A 155 10.26 1.33 7.22
C ARG A 155 10.55 0.53 5.96
N LEU A 156 11.80 0.08 5.78
CA LEU A 156 12.19 -0.66 4.59
C LEU A 156 11.69 -2.11 4.61
N LEU A 157 11.78 -2.77 5.77
CA LEU A 157 11.54 -4.22 5.86
C LEU A 157 10.12 -4.58 6.31
N SER A 158 9.47 -3.76 7.13
CA SER A 158 8.16 -4.06 7.71
C SER A 158 7.23 -2.85 7.79
N PRO A 159 6.96 -2.16 6.65
CA PRO A 159 6.03 -1.04 6.65
C PRO A 159 4.61 -1.51 7.02
N THR A 160 3.96 -0.74 7.89
CA THR A 160 2.62 -1.04 8.43
C THR A 160 1.59 0.03 8.10
N ASP A 161 1.95 1.05 7.32
CA ASP A 161 0.98 2.06 6.88
C ASP A 161 -0.01 1.48 5.86
N TRP A 162 -1.16 2.16 5.80
CA TRP A 162 -2.29 1.77 4.98
C TRP A 162 -1.93 1.58 3.50
N CYS A 163 -1.09 2.46 2.93
CA CYS A 163 -0.74 2.39 1.51
C CYS A 163 0.07 1.12 1.20
N HIS A 164 1.05 0.76 2.04
CA HIS A 164 1.81 -0.47 1.87
C HIS A 164 0.95 -1.71 2.04
N LEU A 165 0.05 -1.74 3.04
CA LEU A 165 -0.85 -2.87 3.27
C LEU A 165 -1.87 -3.04 2.13
N TRP A 166 -2.42 -1.94 1.62
CA TRP A 166 -3.31 -1.95 0.47
C TRP A 166 -2.62 -2.51 -0.77
N GLN A 167 -1.43 -1.99 -1.12
CA GLN A 167 -0.69 -2.50 -2.26
C GLN A 167 -0.24 -3.96 -2.08
N LEU A 168 0.13 -4.36 -0.86
CA LEU A 168 0.44 -5.76 -0.55
C LEU A 168 -0.77 -6.66 -0.86
N ASN A 169 -1.96 -6.27 -0.41
CA ASN A 169 -3.19 -7.00 -0.69
C ASN A 169 -3.43 -7.12 -2.21
N CYS A 170 -3.35 -6.02 -2.96
CA CYS A 170 -3.53 -6.06 -4.42
C CYS A 170 -2.58 -7.05 -5.10
N ARG A 171 -1.30 -7.06 -4.71
CA ARG A 171 -0.28 -7.96 -5.29
C ARG A 171 -0.52 -9.43 -4.94
N LEU A 172 -0.95 -9.72 -3.71
CA LEU A 172 -1.27 -11.09 -3.30
C LEU A 172 -2.55 -11.59 -3.96
N SER A 173 -3.59 -10.76 -4.07
CA SER A 173 -4.80 -11.08 -4.82
C SER A 173 -4.51 -11.36 -6.29
N SER A 174 -3.61 -10.57 -6.89
CA SER A 174 -3.14 -10.79 -8.26
C SER A 174 -2.42 -12.13 -8.44
N LEU A 175 -1.51 -12.47 -7.52
CA LEU A 175 -0.84 -13.77 -7.52
C LEU A 175 -1.84 -14.92 -7.37
N HIS A 176 -2.77 -14.79 -6.42
CA HIS A 176 -3.77 -15.81 -6.15
C HIS A 176 -4.68 -16.04 -7.37
N ALA A 177 -5.22 -14.97 -7.96
CA ALA A 177 -6.00 -15.04 -9.20
C ALA A 177 -5.21 -15.71 -10.34
N HIS A 178 -3.96 -15.31 -10.55
CA HIS A 178 -3.11 -15.89 -11.59
C HIS A 178 -2.85 -17.38 -11.38
N LYS A 179 -2.67 -17.82 -10.13
CA LYS A 179 -2.38 -19.22 -9.80
C LYS A 179 -3.60 -20.12 -9.80
N THR A 180 -4.72 -19.64 -9.27
CA THR A 180 -5.95 -20.44 -9.11
C THR A 180 -6.84 -20.36 -10.33
N ARG A 181 -6.76 -19.27 -11.10
CA ARG A 181 -7.71 -18.94 -12.17
C ARG A 181 -9.16 -18.95 -11.69
N ASP A 182 -9.36 -18.59 -10.42
CA ASP A 182 -10.68 -18.57 -9.80
C ASP A 182 -11.59 -17.57 -10.51
N ALA A 183 -12.70 -18.06 -11.05
CA ALA A 183 -13.69 -17.26 -11.77
C ALA A 183 -14.37 -16.21 -10.87
N GLN A 184 -14.31 -16.36 -9.54
CA GLN A 184 -14.88 -15.40 -8.60
C GLN A 184 -14.19 -14.03 -8.69
N TYR A 185 -12.97 -13.94 -9.21
CA TYR A 185 -12.33 -12.64 -9.47
C TYR A 185 -13.06 -11.80 -10.52
N ASN A 186 -13.96 -12.38 -11.33
CA ASN A 186 -14.84 -11.62 -12.22
C ASN A 186 -15.81 -10.71 -11.45
N LEU A 187 -16.08 -11.01 -10.17
CA LEU A 187 -16.89 -10.17 -9.29
C LEU A 187 -16.17 -8.88 -8.84
N GLU A 188 -14.90 -8.70 -9.19
CA GLU A 188 -14.24 -7.39 -9.06
C GLU A 188 -14.79 -6.38 -10.09
N ASN A 189 -15.39 -6.86 -11.18
CA ASN A 189 -16.19 -6.01 -12.04
C ASN A 189 -17.48 -5.62 -11.30
N LYS A 190 -17.67 -4.31 -11.11
CA LYS A 190 -18.81 -3.75 -10.37
C LYS A 190 -20.16 -4.16 -10.93
N TRP A 191 -20.30 -4.22 -12.26
CA TRP A 191 -21.55 -4.59 -12.91
C TRP A 191 -21.84 -6.08 -12.69
N THR A 192 -20.87 -6.95 -12.97
CA THR A 192 -20.97 -8.39 -12.73
C THR A 192 -21.34 -8.70 -11.27
N PHE A 193 -20.72 -7.99 -10.32
CA PHE A 193 -21.06 -8.10 -8.90
C PHE A 193 -22.51 -7.74 -8.61
N LEU A 194 -23.00 -6.60 -9.11
CA LEU A 194 -24.37 -6.13 -8.84
C LEU A 194 -25.43 -7.07 -9.42
N VAL A 195 -25.21 -7.59 -10.63
CA VAL A 195 -26.09 -8.57 -11.27
C VAL A 195 -26.13 -9.86 -10.45
N ALA A 196 -24.97 -10.44 -10.17
CA ALA A 196 -24.87 -11.69 -9.40
C ALA A 196 -25.47 -11.55 -8.00
N ALA A 197 -25.19 -10.44 -7.30
CA ALA A 197 -25.73 -10.20 -5.96
C ALA A 197 -27.26 -10.09 -5.98
N LYS A 198 -27.85 -9.41 -6.98
CA LYS A 198 -29.30 -9.32 -7.15
C LYS A 198 -29.94 -10.68 -7.43
N GLU A 199 -29.33 -11.50 -8.30
CA GLU A 199 -29.81 -12.86 -8.60
C GLU A 199 -29.83 -13.76 -7.36
N HIS A 200 -28.88 -13.57 -6.45
CA HIS A 200 -28.83 -14.31 -5.18
C HIS A 200 -29.70 -13.70 -4.07
N GLY A 201 -30.51 -12.70 -4.38
CA GLY A 201 -31.43 -12.07 -3.43
C GLY A 201 -30.76 -11.13 -2.41
N PHE A 202 -29.52 -10.73 -2.63
CA PHE A 202 -28.87 -9.71 -1.79
C PHE A 202 -29.39 -8.31 -2.12
N SER A 203 -29.50 -7.46 -1.11
CA SER A 203 -29.75 -6.05 -1.31
C SER A 203 -28.55 -5.40 -2.01
N VAL A 204 -28.81 -4.81 -3.17
CA VAL A 204 -27.82 -4.13 -4.01
C VAL A 204 -28.15 -2.65 -4.15
N SER A 205 -27.14 -1.83 -4.42
CA SER A 205 -27.35 -0.42 -4.73
C SER A 205 -28.29 -0.30 -5.95
N PRO A 206 -29.38 0.48 -5.87
CA PRO A 206 -30.31 0.61 -6.99
C PRO A 206 -29.61 1.25 -8.19
N TRP A 207 -29.89 0.74 -9.38
CA TRP A 207 -29.51 1.35 -10.64
C TRP A 207 -30.75 1.67 -11.47
N LEU A 208 -30.63 2.66 -12.34
CA LEU A 208 -31.66 2.94 -13.34
C LEU A 208 -31.55 1.91 -14.46
N ASP A 209 -32.66 1.23 -14.74
CA ASP A 209 -32.77 0.29 -15.85
C ASP A 209 -33.32 1.01 -17.08
N VAL A 210 -32.44 1.77 -17.72
CA VAL A 210 -32.72 2.55 -18.95
C VAL A 210 -31.61 2.29 -19.95
N ASN A 211 -31.94 2.28 -21.25
CA ASN A 211 -30.97 1.99 -22.30
C ASN A 211 -29.89 3.09 -22.39
N GLU A 212 -30.32 4.34 -22.57
CA GLU A 212 -29.44 5.49 -22.71
C GLU A 212 -29.92 6.64 -21.81
N LEU A 213 -28.98 7.42 -21.30
CA LEU A 213 -29.24 8.61 -20.49
C LEU A 213 -28.72 9.84 -21.22
N VAL A 214 -29.58 10.85 -21.33
CA VAL A 214 -29.21 12.17 -21.84
C VAL A 214 -29.22 13.15 -20.68
N LEU A 215 -28.06 13.75 -20.38
CA LEU A 215 -27.92 14.83 -19.42
C LEU A 215 -27.76 16.15 -20.17
N LYS A 216 -28.65 17.11 -19.88
CA LYS A 216 -28.64 18.43 -20.51
C LYS A 216 -28.41 19.49 -19.44
N HIS A 217 -27.47 20.41 -19.69
CA HIS A 217 -27.35 21.61 -18.87
C HIS A 217 -28.56 22.52 -19.11
N LYS A 218 -29.21 22.99 -18.05
CA LYS A 218 -30.51 23.68 -18.14
C LYS A 218 -30.49 25.00 -18.92
N ASN A 219 -29.32 25.63 -19.04
CA ASN A 219 -29.15 26.98 -19.59
C ASN A 219 -28.13 27.05 -20.75
N GLU A 220 -27.59 25.92 -21.21
CA GLU A 220 -26.69 25.93 -22.38
C GLU A 220 -27.50 25.61 -23.64
N GLU A 221 -27.43 26.50 -24.62
CA GLU A 221 -28.12 26.38 -25.89
C GLU A 221 -27.16 25.92 -27.01
N GLY A 222 -27.69 25.72 -28.23
CA GLY A 222 -26.86 25.39 -29.40
C GLY A 222 -26.25 23.98 -29.37
N GLY A 223 -26.78 23.07 -28.56
CA GLY A 223 -26.26 21.71 -28.39
C GLY A 223 -25.07 21.61 -27.43
N LEU A 224 -24.66 22.71 -26.80
CA LEU A 224 -23.69 22.71 -25.70
C LEU A 224 -24.30 22.10 -24.44
N GLY A 225 -23.48 21.46 -23.61
CA GLY A 225 -23.92 20.88 -22.34
C GLY A 225 -24.85 19.66 -22.46
N VAL A 226 -24.92 19.02 -23.64
CA VAL A 226 -25.67 17.77 -23.85
C VAL A 226 -24.71 16.59 -23.86
N TYR A 227 -24.94 15.63 -22.96
CA TYR A 227 -24.13 14.42 -22.83
C TYR A 227 -25.00 13.17 -22.94
N PHE A 228 -24.59 12.23 -23.79
CA PHE A 228 -25.26 10.95 -24.00
C PHE A 228 -24.42 9.83 -23.38
N PHE A 229 -25.04 9.02 -22.54
CA PHE A 229 -24.40 7.90 -21.86
C PHE A 229 -25.15 6.61 -22.16
N LYS A 230 -24.41 5.56 -22.53
CA LYS A 230 -24.94 4.21 -22.67
C LYS A 230 -24.80 3.46 -21.35
N ASN A 231 -25.89 2.83 -20.93
CA ASN A 231 -25.94 2.10 -19.66
C ASN A 231 -25.31 0.71 -19.77
N ALA A 232 -24.72 0.22 -18.69
CA ALA A 232 -24.16 -1.13 -18.59
C ALA A 232 -25.21 -2.24 -18.81
N THR A 233 -26.51 -1.94 -18.70
CA THR A 233 -27.61 -2.87 -19.03
C THR A 233 -27.68 -3.23 -20.51
N ILE A 234 -27.12 -2.39 -21.39
CA ILE A 234 -27.04 -2.61 -22.84
C ILE A 234 -25.59 -2.53 -23.35
N ASP A 235 -24.66 -3.07 -22.57
CA ASP A 235 -23.21 -3.12 -22.88
C ASP A 235 -22.51 -1.74 -22.95
N GLY A 236 -23.05 -0.73 -22.27
CA GLY A 236 -22.38 0.57 -22.07
C GLY A 236 -21.40 0.59 -20.90
N ASP A 237 -20.59 1.66 -20.80
CA ASP A 237 -19.55 1.79 -19.77
C ASP A 237 -20.07 2.29 -18.41
N TRP A 238 -21.31 2.78 -18.35
CA TRP A 238 -21.81 3.54 -17.20
C TRP A 238 -22.87 2.76 -16.42
N ILE A 239 -22.65 2.62 -15.11
CA ILE A 239 -23.71 2.20 -14.17
C ILE A 239 -24.32 3.47 -13.60
N ILE A 240 -25.59 3.72 -13.92
CA ILE A 240 -26.30 4.91 -13.47
C ILE A 240 -27.07 4.56 -12.19
N GLN A 241 -26.70 5.17 -11.08
CA GLN A 241 -27.26 4.86 -9.76
C GLN A 241 -27.71 6.10 -9.02
N SER A 242 -28.73 5.95 -8.18
CA SER A 242 -29.07 6.97 -7.20
C SER A 242 -27.93 7.09 -6.19
N ARG A 243 -27.58 8.32 -5.83
CA ARG A 243 -26.57 8.56 -4.79
C ARG A 243 -27.05 7.96 -3.47
N LEU A 244 -26.23 7.09 -2.89
CA LEU A 244 -26.46 6.56 -1.55
C LEU A 244 -25.75 7.42 -0.51
N TYR A 245 -26.35 7.49 0.67
CA TYR A 245 -25.80 8.19 1.83
C TYR A 245 -25.41 7.18 2.91
N ASN A 246 -24.31 7.47 3.62
CA ASN A 246 -23.92 6.68 4.78
C ASN A 246 -25.04 6.71 5.83
N SER A 247 -25.32 5.57 6.46
CA SER A 247 -26.09 5.57 7.69
C SER A 247 -25.33 6.33 8.78
N THR A 248 -26.02 6.87 9.77
CA THR A 248 -25.40 7.63 10.87
C THR A 248 -24.26 6.85 11.55
N LYS A 249 -24.43 5.53 11.71
CA LYS A 249 -23.41 4.65 12.30
C LYS A 249 -22.16 4.53 11.44
N VAL A 250 -22.31 4.39 10.11
CA VAL A 250 -21.17 4.27 9.18
C VAL A 250 -20.49 5.63 8.98
N ALA A 251 -21.29 6.71 8.90
CA ALA A 251 -20.79 8.07 8.78
C ALA A 251 -19.88 8.45 9.97
N ALA A 252 -20.23 8.03 11.19
CA ALA A 252 -19.40 8.26 12.38
C ALA A 252 -18.01 7.60 12.33
N LEU A 253 -17.79 6.64 11.43
CA LEU A 253 -16.51 5.94 11.26
C LEU A 253 -15.67 6.50 10.10
N LEU A 254 -16.21 7.43 9.32
CA LEU A 254 -15.61 7.91 8.09
C LEU A 254 -15.44 9.44 8.13
N PRO A 255 -14.52 10.00 7.34
CA PRO A 255 -14.48 11.45 7.12
C PRO A 255 -15.81 11.97 6.56
N ASP A 256 -16.18 13.21 6.89
CA ASP A 256 -17.47 13.81 6.54
C ASP A 256 -17.79 13.77 5.03
N THR A 257 -16.76 13.80 4.18
CA THR A 257 -16.89 13.80 2.72
C THR A 257 -16.68 12.43 2.08
N ALA A 258 -16.62 11.35 2.87
CA ALA A 258 -16.35 10.01 2.34
C ALA A 258 -17.49 9.54 1.42
N PRO A 259 -17.23 9.31 0.11
CA PRO A 259 -18.26 8.85 -0.80
C PRO A 259 -18.64 7.40 -0.47
N LEU A 260 -19.94 7.11 -0.46
CA LEU A 260 -20.45 5.74 -0.41
C LEU A 260 -20.52 5.19 -1.83
N SER A 261 -19.38 4.72 -2.35
CA SER A 261 -19.28 4.17 -3.72
C SER A 261 -19.01 2.67 -3.77
N SER A 262 -18.83 2.02 -2.60
CA SER A 262 -18.59 0.58 -2.52
C SER A 262 -19.00 0.02 -1.16
N PHE A 263 -19.65 -1.14 -1.18
CA PHE A 263 -19.80 -2.03 -0.03
C PHE A 263 -18.39 -2.42 0.48
N ARG A 264 -18.09 -2.12 1.75
CA ARG A 264 -16.79 -2.45 2.37
C ARG A 264 -16.99 -3.60 3.34
N VAL A 265 -16.70 -4.82 2.90
CA VAL A 265 -16.58 -5.94 3.83
C VAL A 265 -15.16 -5.96 4.38
N VAL A 266 -15.00 -5.60 5.65
CA VAL A 266 -13.74 -5.82 6.36
C VAL A 266 -13.77 -7.24 6.90
N THR A 267 -13.21 -8.18 6.15
CA THR A 267 -12.99 -9.53 6.65
C THR A 267 -11.64 -9.60 7.36
N ALA A 268 -11.64 -10.03 8.62
CA ALA A 268 -10.43 -10.40 9.34
C ALA A 268 -10.34 -11.92 9.40
N SER A 269 -9.24 -12.50 8.89
CA SER A 269 -8.99 -13.91 9.10
C SER A 269 -8.72 -14.18 10.57
N LYS A 270 -9.42 -15.16 11.17
CA LYS A 270 -9.14 -15.64 12.53
C LYS A 270 -7.69 -16.12 12.69
N ARG A 271 -7.00 -16.46 11.60
CA ARG A 271 -5.58 -16.85 11.59
C ARG A 271 -4.62 -15.66 11.69
N SER A 272 -5.08 -14.44 11.39
CA SER A 272 -4.29 -13.20 11.49
C SER A 272 -4.40 -12.54 12.87
N ILE A 273 -5.41 -12.92 13.66
CA ILE A 273 -5.59 -12.45 15.04
C ILE A 273 -4.55 -13.15 15.92
N PRO A 274 -3.75 -12.44 16.74
CA PRO A 274 -2.86 -13.04 17.73
C PRO A 274 -3.61 -14.03 18.64
N VAL A 275 -3.01 -15.17 19.00
CA VAL A 275 -3.69 -16.24 19.76
C VAL A 275 -4.34 -15.72 21.06
N HIS A 276 -3.71 -14.75 21.74
CA HIS A 276 -4.24 -14.14 22.95
C HIS A 276 -5.51 -13.28 22.74
N LEU A 277 -5.80 -12.88 21.49
CA LEU A 277 -7.03 -12.15 21.12
C LEU A 277 -8.09 -13.07 20.49
N ARG A 278 -7.79 -14.36 20.25
CA ARG A 278 -8.72 -15.30 19.61
C ARG A 278 -9.87 -15.78 20.51
N GLY A 279 -9.89 -15.38 21.77
CA GLY A 279 -10.93 -15.73 22.76
C GLY A 279 -11.82 -14.57 23.20
N VAL A 280 -11.58 -13.35 22.73
CA VAL A 280 -12.51 -12.24 22.98
C VAL A 280 -13.65 -12.39 21.99
N SER A 281 -14.69 -13.10 22.44
CA SER A 281 -15.99 -13.08 21.79
C SER A 281 -16.40 -11.61 21.65
N MET A 282 -16.45 -11.09 20.42
CA MET A 282 -17.25 -9.90 20.14
C MET A 282 -18.73 -10.32 20.19
N THR A 283 -19.19 -10.65 21.39
CA THR A 283 -20.61 -10.69 21.73
C THR A 283 -21.07 -9.25 21.89
N ASN A 284 -22.00 -8.88 21.01
CA ASN A 284 -22.96 -7.78 21.11
C ASN A 284 -22.38 -6.37 21.07
N HIS A 285 -22.61 -5.67 19.94
CA HIS A 285 -23.54 -4.54 19.83
C HIS A 285 -23.73 -4.10 18.36
#